data_AF-A0A7Y6EH89-F1
#
_entry.id   AF-A0A7Y6EH89-F1
#
_cell.length_a   1.000
_cell.length_b   1.000
_cell.length_c   1.000
_cell.angle_alpha   90.00
_cell.angle_beta   90.00
_cell.angle_gamma   90.00
#
_symmetry.space_group_name_H-M   'P 1'
#
loop_
_entity.id
_entity.type
_entity.pdbx_description
1 polymer ?
#
loop_
_entity_poly.entity_id
_entity_poly.type
_entity_poly.pdbx_seq_one_letter_code
_entity_poly.pdbx_strand_id
1 'polypeptide(L)' 'MDGGELLMAAGHALYGDRWQTPLARDLGTTYRTIRNWMSHHHPTPPDLKERLGSLLRARGLEIDTVLERIGMNTEESRNA' A
#
# COMPACT_ATOMS: atom_id res chain seq x y z
N MET A 1 10.91 4.09 9.50
CA MET A 1 10.53 2.95 8.66
C MET A 1 11.53 2.76 7.55
N ASP A 2 12.13 1.57 7.48
CA ASP A 2 12.92 1.15 6.32
C ASP A 2 12.01 0.65 5.18
N GLY A 3 12.60 0.26 4.05
CA GLY A 3 11.85 -0.18 2.88
C GLY A 3 11.02 -1.47 3.10
N GLY A 4 11.48 -2.38 3.95
CA GLY A 4 10.78 -3.62 4.28
C GLY A 4 9.56 -3.36 5.16
N GLU A 5 9.72 -2.51 6.18
CA GLU A 5 8.63 -2.08 7.06
C GLU A 5 7.53 -1.34 6.27
N LEU A 6 7.90 -0.50 5.31
CA LEU A 6 6.95 0.19 4.43
C LEU A 6 6.16 -0.79 3.55
N LEU A 7 6.82 -1.78 2.96
CA LEU A 7 6.16 -2.81 2.15
C LEU A 7 5.16 -3.60 2.99
N MET A 8 5.54 -3.97 4.21
CA MET A 8 4.68 -4.70 5.14
C MET A 8 3.45 -3.88 5.51
N ALA A 9 3.63 -2.64 6.00
CA ALA A 9 2.53 -1.77 6.41
C ALA A 9 1.57 -1.47 5.26
N ALA A 10 2.10 -1.05 4.10
CA ALA A 10 1.27 -0.75 2.94
C ALA A 10 0.59 -2.01 2.37
N GLY A 11 1.31 -3.14 2.33
CA GLY A 11 0.78 -4.41 1.86
C GLY A 11 -0.41 -4.87 2.69
N HIS A 12 -0.29 -4.88 4.03
CA HIS A 12 -1.39 -5.24 4.90
C HIS A 12 -2.59 -4.30 4.76
N ALA A 13 -2.35 -2.99 4.70
CA ALA A 13 -3.42 -2.01 4.48
C ALA A 13 -4.16 -2.22 3.15
N LEU A 14 -3.44 -2.60 2.09
CA LEU A 14 -4.02 -2.79 0.76
C LEU A 14 -4.63 -4.18 0.52
N TYR A 15 -4.15 -5.24 1.15
CA TYR A 15 -4.53 -6.60 0.75
C TYR A 15 -4.65 -7.61 1.92
N GLY A 16 -4.45 -7.16 3.16
CA GLY A 16 -4.47 -8.02 4.34
C GLY A 16 -3.31 -9.01 4.40
N ASP A 17 -3.53 -10.18 5.00
CA ASP A 17 -2.45 -11.15 5.30
C ASP A 17 -1.74 -11.71 4.06
N ARG A 18 -2.43 -11.72 2.91
CA ARG A 18 -1.91 -12.27 1.65
C ARG A 18 -1.43 -11.16 0.70
N TRP A 19 -0.67 -10.21 1.22
CA TRP A 19 -0.33 -8.98 0.48
C TRP A 19 0.82 -9.06 -0.51
N GLN A 20 1.80 -9.95 -0.30
CA GLN A 20 3.05 -9.92 -1.07
C GLN A 20 2.84 -10.08 -2.58
N THR A 21 2.01 -11.03 -3.00
CA THR A 21 1.71 -11.29 -4.42
C THR A 21 0.91 -10.16 -5.08
N PRO A 22 -0.24 -9.70 -4.52
CA PRO A 22 -0.98 -8.60 -5.13
C PRO A 22 -0.20 -7.28 -5.10
N LEU A 23 0.58 -7.00 -4.04
CA LEU A 23 1.44 -5.82 -4.01
C LEU A 23 2.53 -5.89 -5.08
N ALA A 24 3.16 -7.06 -5.29
CA ALA A 24 4.14 -7.23 -6.37
C ALA A 24 3.53 -6.89 -7.74
N ARG A 25 2.33 -7.41 -8.02
CA ARG A 25 1.61 -7.15 -9.26
C ARG A 25 1.35 -5.65 -9.45
N ASP A 26 0.83 -4.98 -8.44
CA ASP A 26 0.45 -3.56 -8.54
C ASP A 26 1.69 -2.64 -8.55
N LEU A 27 2.80 -3.09 -7.97
CA LEU A 27 4.14 -2.50 -8.13
C LEU A 27 4.88 -2.99 -9.39
N GLY A 28 4.23 -3.65 -10.35
CA GLY A 28 4.86 -4.09 -11.60
C GLY A 28 6.16 -4.89 -11.40
N THR A 29 6.25 -5.66 -10.32
CA THR A 29 7.43 -6.42 -9.93
C THR A 29 7.05 -7.86 -9.57
N THR A 30 8.03 -8.66 -9.15
CA THR A 30 7.81 -10.07 -8.80
C THR A 30 7.72 -10.26 -7.30
N TYR A 31 7.01 -11.32 -6.89
CA TYR A 31 6.99 -11.80 -5.50
C TYR A 31 8.41 -11.98 -4.93
N ARG A 32 9.34 -12.50 -5.76
CA ARG A 32 10.74 -12.68 -5.38
C ARG A 32 11.43 -11.34 -5.11
N THR A 33 11.15 -10.32 -5.91
CA THR A 33 11.68 -8.97 -5.70
C THR A 33 11.18 -8.37 -4.38
N ILE A 34 9.89 -8.50 -4.08
CA ILE A 34 9.33 -8.05 -2.79
C ILE A 34 10.04 -8.74 -1.61
N ARG A 35 10.23 -10.07 -1.66
CA ARG A 35 10.95 -10.80 -0.61
C ARG A 35 12.40 -10.36 -0.48
N ASN A 36 13.08 -10.09 -1.58
CA ASN A 36 14.45 -9.60 -1.58
C ASN A 36 14.55 -8.22 -0.89
N TRP A 37 13.63 -7.31 -1.18
CA TRP A 37 13.55 -6.00 -0.51
C TRP A 37 13.23 -6.12 0.97
N MET A 38 12.32 -7.02 1.34
CA MET A 38 12.02 -7.30 2.75
C MET A 38 13.18 -7.92 3.52
N SER A 39 14.08 -8.65 2.85
CA SER A 39 15.23 -9.27 3.51
C SER A 39 16.35 -8.29 3.86
N HIS A 40 16.22 -7.02 3.48
CA HIS A 40 17.24 -5.96 3.62
C HIS A 40 18.59 -6.24 2.93
N HIS A 41 18.75 -7.39 2.26
CA HIS A 41 19.93 -7.73 1.47
C HIS A 41 20.03 -6.94 0.17
N HIS A 42 18.91 -6.38 -0.30
CA HIS A 42 18.85 -5.57 -1.51
C HIS A 42 18.20 -4.23 -1.22
N PRO A 43 18.79 -3.11 -1.71
CA PRO A 43 18.19 -1.81 -1.54
C PRO A 43 16.83 -1.74 -2.24
N THR A 44 15.88 -1.08 -1.60
CA THR A 44 14.61 -0.73 -2.24
C THR A 44 14.82 0.38 -3.26
N PRO A 45 14.00 0.44 -4.32
CA PRO A 45 13.99 1.56 -5.24
C PRO A 45 13.78 2.90 -4.50
N PRO A 46 14.44 3.99 -4.93
CA PRO A 46 14.31 5.29 -4.27
C PRO A 46 12.89 5.86 -4.34
N ASP A 47 12.13 5.48 -5.37
CA ASP A 47 10.74 5.88 -5.63
C ASP A 47 9.71 4.98 -4.92
N LEU A 48 10.12 3.96 -4.15
CA LEU A 48 9.19 3.02 -3.51
C LEU A 48 8.12 3.72 -2.67
N LYS A 49 8.51 4.75 -1.90
CA LYS A 49 7.58 5.53 -1.07
C LYS A 49 6.49 6.20 -1.90
N GLU A 50 6.87 6.81 -3.02
CA GLU A 50 5.94 7.50 -3.92
C GLU A 50 4.94 6.50 -4.52
N ARG A 51 5.45 5.35 -4.97
CA ARG A 51 4.64 4.28 -5.57
C ARG A 51 3.64 3.69 -4.58
N LEU A 52 4.09 3.38 -3.36
CA LEU A 52 3.20 2.92 -2.29
C LEU A 52 2.16 3.99 -1.92
N GLY A 53 2.56 5.26 -1.83
CA GLY A 53 1.66 6.36 -1.55
C GLY A 53 0.55 6.49 -2.60
N SER A 54 0.87 6.30 -3.89
CA SER A 54 -0.11 6.33 -4.96
C SER A 54 -1.12 5.17 -4.87
N LEU A 55 -0.66 3.96 -4.57
CA LEU A 55 -1.56 2.81 -4.35
C LEU A 55 -2.49 3.02 -3.15
N LEU A 56 -1.94 3.50 -2.03
CA LEU A 56 -2.71 3.76 -0.81
C LEU A 56 -3.76 4.85 -1.01
N ARG A 57 -3.41 5.96 -1.68
CA ARG A 57 -4.38 7.02 -2.00
C ARG A 57 -5.49 6.52 -2.92
N ALA A 58 -5.15 5.76 -3.96
CA ALA A 58 -6.14 5.17 -4.85
C ALA A 58 -7.12 4.27 -4.08
N ARG A 59 -6.61 3.43 -3.18
CA ARG A 59 -7.46 2.62 -2.31
C ARG A 59 -8.32 3.45 -1.36
N GLY A 60 -7.78 4.52 -0.78
CA GLY A 60 -8.54 5.44 0.05
C GLY A 60 -9.77 5.99 -0.69
N LEU A 61 -9.57 6.48 -1.92
CA LEU A 61 -10.66 6.97 -2.76
C LEU A 61 -11.71 5.90 -3.09
N GLU A 62 -11.27 4.66 -3.36
CA GLU A 62 -12.17 3.52 -3.56
C GLU A 62 -13.01 3.23 -2.31
N ILE A 63 -12.38 3.25 -1.13
CA ILE A 63 -13.04 3.05 0.17
C ILE A 63 -14.05 4.18 0.44
N ASP A 64 -13.64 5.44 0.26
CA ASP A 64 -14.51 6.61 0.45
C ASP A 64 -15.74 6.52 -0.46
N THR A 65 -15.54 6.13 -1.73
CA THR A 65 -16.64 5.92 -2.69
C THR A 65 -17.61 4.83 -2.22
N VAL A 66 -17.12 3.76 -1.60
CA VAL A 66 -17.97 2.70 -1.06
C VAL A 66 -18.70 3.18 0.19
N LEU A 67 -18.02 3.89 1.10
CA LEU A 67 -18.59 4.48 2.31
C LEU A 67 -19.76 5.42 1.99
N GLU A 68 -19.57 6.31 1.02
CA GLU A 68 -20.64 7.20 0.51
C GLU A 68 -21.84 6.39 0.00
N ARG A 69 -21.60 5.32 -0.76
CA ARG A 69 -22.68 4.47 -1.31
C ARG A 69 -23.47 3.71 -0.26
N ILE A 70 -22.84 3.34 0.85
CA ILE A 70 -23.51 2.65 1.96
C ILE A 70 -24.08 3.63 3.00
N GLY A 71 -24.00 4.94 2.74
CA GLY A 71 -24.56 5.98 3.62
C GLY A 71 -23.74 6.25 4.88
N MET A 72 -22.46 5.89 4.89
CA MET A 72 -21.53 6.24 5.97
C MET A 72 -20.68 7.43 5.53
N ASN A 73 -21.09 8.65 5.90
CA ASN A 73 -20.27 9.83 5.68
C ASN A 73 -19.13 9.87 6.70
N THR A 74 -17.88 9.79 6.24
CA THR A 74 -16.69 10.17 7.03
C THR A 74 -16.60 11.70 7.11
N GLU A 75 -17.56 12.31 7.82
CA GLU A 75 -17.54 13.74 8.19
C GLU A 75 -16.57 14.02 9.35
N GLU A 76 -15.31 13.57 9.30
CA GLU A 76 -14.42 13.73 10.47
C GLU A 76 -12.96 14.12 10.23
N SER A 77 -12.48 14.42 9.01
CA SER A 77 -11.06 14.87 8.88
C SER A 77 -10.74 15.83 7.74
N ARG A 78 -11.62 16.81 7.47
CA ARG A 78 -11.25 17.97 6.64
C ARG A 78 -10.95 19.23 7.47
N ASN A 79 -10.56 19.08 8.74
CA ASN A 79 -10.09 20.19 9.58
C ASN A 79 -8.93 19.74 10.48
N ALA A 80 -7.71 19.87 9.96
CA ALA A 80 -6.50 20.27 10.68
C ALA A 80 -5.38 20.56 9.66
#